data_AF-A0A2N1M7K8-F1
#
_entry.id   AF-A0A2N1M7K8-F1
#
_cell.length_a   1.000
_cell.length_b   1.000
_cell.length_c   1.000
_cell.angle_alpha   90.00
_cell.angle_beta   90.00
_cell.angle_gamma   90.00
#
_symmetry.space_group_name_H-M   'P 1'
#
loop_
_entity.id
_entity.type
_entity.pdbx_description
1 polymer ?
#
loop_
_entity_poly.entity_id
_entity_poly.type
_entity_poly.pdbx_seq_one_letter_code
_entity_poly.pdbx_strand_id
1 'polypeptide(L)'
;MSHSKIFSGDLPELIYEVIKYFQNDYSTLYSCILVNRLWCRLAIPLLWENPFSFRTENYNFIGIYIHNLNDDLKIKLNECKIINNSLPSNTLFNYPSFLKYLNIYYFIYNVEMWFIKLENSRSYLVSDFKELIDISLFKVFIENEVNLHTLVIEITSIYYSKRLYNILELISQNTNFIHNIRNLKLHINKRDNENMIIKVLQVVNSHQHHKKFFIESDYFSFYQSLLLSKDYNCSNTLNTIIFYFVNFKDIINLKDIFEQLNALEL
;
A
#
# COMPACT_ATOMS: atom_id res chain seq x y z
N MET A 1 -39.59 -24.14 -27.85
CA MET A 1 -38.90 -23.63 -26.65
C MET A 1 -37.78 -22.71 -27.12
N SER A 2 -38.05 -21.42 -27.19
CA SER A 2 -37.13 -20.41 -27.73
C SER A 2 -37.08 -19.22 -26.77
N HIS A 3 -36.19 -19.29 -25.79
CA HIS A 3 -35.79 -18.14 -24.98
C HIS A 3 -34.27 -18.21 -24.74
N SER A 4 -33.50 -17.79 -25.73
CA SER A 4 -32.07 -17.51 -25.57
C SER A 4 -31.59 -16.41 -26.52
N LYS A 5 -32.40 -15.35 -26.65
CA LYS A 5 -31.99 -14.05 -27.23
C LYS A 5 -32.67 -12.93 -26.44
N ILE A 6 -32.36 -12.82 -25.16
CA ILE A 6 -32.66 -11.62 -24.37
C ILE A 6 -31.30 -11.12 -23.88
N PHE A 7 -30.87 -10.00 -24.47
CA PHE A 7 -29.57 -9.33 -24.37
C PHE A 7 -28.38 -9.95 -25.12
N SER A 8 -28.32 -9.70 -26.43
CA SER A 8 -27.05 -9.54 -27.17
C SER A 8 -26.53 -8.08 -27.08
N GLY A 9 -26.81 -7.42 -25.95
CA GLY A 9 -26.51 -6.03 -25.66
C GLY A 9 -25.76 -5.96 -24.34
N ASP A 10 -24.68 -6.74 -24.22
CA ASP A 10 -23.71 -6.47 -23.18
C ASP A 10 -23.19 -5.05 -23.43
N LEU A 11 -23.54 -4.11 -22.56
CA LEU A 11 -22.84 -2.83 -22.44
C LEU A 11 -21.91 -2.96 -21.23
N PRO A 12 -20.72 -3.61 -21.38
CA PRO A 12 -19.73 -3.68 -20.31
C PRO A 12 -19.43 -2.32 -19.69
N GLU A 13 -19.50 -1.26 -20.48
CA GLU A 13 -19.33 0.13 -20.06
C GLU A 13 -20.38 0.55 -19.02
N LEU A 14 -21.66 0.31 -19.29
CA LEU A 14 -22.73 0.62 -18.33
C LEU A 14 -22.62 -0.24 -17.07
N ILE A 15 -22.31 -1.53 -17.22
CA ILE A 15 -22.12 -2.43 -16.08
C ILE A 15 -20.91 -1.98 -15.25
N TYR A 16 -19.83 -1.58 -15.89
CA TYR A 16 -18.64 -1.07 -15.21
C TYR A 16 -18.96 0.21 -14.43
N GLU A 17 -19.67 1.16 -15.05
CA GLU A 17 -20.09 2.39 -14.36
C GLU A 17 -20.97 2.07 -13.13
N VAL A 18 -21.88 1.09 -13.24
CA VAL A 18 -22.66 0.62 -12.08
C VAL A 18 -21.76 0.02 -11.00
N ILE A 19 -20.87 -0.91 -11.35
CA ILE A 19 -19.99 -1.59 -10.37
C ILE A 19 -19.04 -0.58 -9.70
N LYS A 20 -18.60 0.45 -10.42
CA LYS A 20 -17.71 1.49 -9.92
C LYS A 20 -18.30 2.29 -8.76
N TYR A 21 -19.62 2.44 -8.68
CA TYR A 21 -20.27 3.03 -7.50
C TYR A 21 -20.01 2.22 -6.21
N PHE A 22 -19.66 0.94 -6.33
CA PHE A 22 -19.34 0.06 -5.21
C PHE A 22 -17.84 -0.03 -4.90
N GLN A 23 -16.97 0.82 -5.48
CA GLN A 23 -15.51 0.73 -5.34
C GLN A 23 -15.01 0.64 -3.89
N ASN A 24 -15.73 1.21 -2.91
CA ASN A 24 -15.40 1.15 -1.49
C ASN A 24 -16.32 0.21 -0.67
N ASP A 25 -17.29 -0.43 -1.32
CA ASP A 25 -18.18 -1.42 -0.72
C ASP A 25 -17.72 -2.83 -1.12
N TYR A 26 -16.77 -3.35 -0.34
CA TYR A 26 -16.18 -4.66 -0.54
C TYR A 26 -17.19 -5.80 -0.51
N SER A 27 -18.23 -5.70 0.33
CA SER A 27 -19.27 -6.73 0.42
C SER A 27 -20.04 -6.81 -0.89
N THR A 28 -20.44 -5.66 -1.43
CA THR A 28 -21.17 -5.59 -2.69
C THR A 28 -20.28 -5.99 -3.87
N LEU A 29 -19.01 -5.57 -3.90
CA LEU A 29 -18.05 -6.02 -4.92
C LEU A 29 -17.84 -7.54 -4.88
N TYR A 30 -17.77 -8.14 -3.69
CA TYR A 30 -17.68 -9.59 -3.54
C TYR A 30 -18.91 -10.29 -4.13
N SER A 31 -20.12 -9.79 -3.84
CA SER A 31 -21.35 -10.30 -4.46
C SER A 31 -21.33 -10.15 -5.99
N CYS A 32 -20.81 -9.04 -6.52
CA CYS A 32 -20.68 -8.81 -7.96
C CYS A 32 -19.84 -9.89 -8.65
N ILE A 33 -18.75 -10.31 -8.02
CA ILE A 33 -17.83 -11.32 -8.58
C ILE A 33 -18.50 -12.67 -8.80
N LEU A 34 -19.54 -12.97 -8.01
CA LEU A 34 -20.27 -14.24 -8.06
C LEU A 34 -21.41 -14.26 -9.10
N VAL A 35 -21.77 -13.10 -9.69
CA VAL A 35 -22.91 -12.99 -10.61
C VAL A 35 -22.66 -13.76 -11.91
N ASN A 36 -21.61 -13.40 -12.65
CA ASN A 36 -21.18 -14.09 -13.87
C ASN A 36 -19.75 -13.68 -14.25
N ARG A 37 -19.21 -14.27 -15.33
CA ARG A 37 -17.83 -14.01 -15.80
C ARG A 37 -17.56 -12.55 -16.15
N LEU A 38 -18.54 -11.81 -16.67
CA LEU A 38 -18.38 -10.40 -17.04
C LEU A 38 -18.25 -9.53 -15.78
N TRP A 39 -19.18 -9.70 -14.83
CA TRP A 39 -19.16 -8.98 -13.55
C TRP A 39 -17.90 -9.30 -12.73
N CYS A 40 -17.48 -10.58 -12.70
CA CYS A 40 -16.22 -11.01 -12.11
C CYS A 40 -15.02 -10.23 -12.66
N ARG A 41 -14.88 -10.14 -13.99
CA ARG A 41 -13.77 -9.43 -14.64
C ARG A 41 -13.76 -7.92 -14.37
N LEU A 42 -14.93 -7.30 -14.21
CA LEU A 42 -15.06 -5.87 -13.95
C LEU A 42 -14.89 -5.52 -12.46
N ALA A 43 -15.36 -6.37 -11.55
CA ALA A 43 -15.32 -6.14 -10.12
C ALA A 43 -13.98 -6.51 -9.47
N ILE A 44 -13.26 -7.53 -9.96
CA ILE A 44 -11.97 -7.96 -9.40
C ILE A 44 -10.94 -6.81 -9.35
N PRO A 45 -10.71 -6.05 -10.43
CA PRO A 45 -9.77 -4.93 -10.39
C PRO A 45 -10.12 -3.92 -9.31
N LEU A 46 -11.41 -3.59 -9.12
CA LEU A 46 -11.90 -2.64 -8.11
C LEU A 46 -11.71 -3.19 -6.69
N LEU A 47 -12.03 -4.47 -6.47
CA LEU A 47 -11.87 -5.13 -5.18
C LEU A 47 -10.40 -5.22 -4.75
N TRP A 48 -9.49 -5.39 -5.71
CA TRP A 48 -8.05 -5.51 -5.49
C TRP A 48 -7.26 -4.21 -5.55
N GLU A 49 -7.91 -3.04 -5.68
CA GLU A 49 -7.21 -1.75 -5.66
C GLU A 49 -6.57 -1.44 -4.31
N ASN A 50 -7.20 -1.90 -3.22
CA ASN A 50 -6.76 -1.67 -1.84
C ASN A 50 -7.02 -2.89 -0.94
N PRO A 51 -6.32 -4.02 -1.16
CA PRO A 51 -6.63 -5.30 -0.53
C PRO A 51 -6.23 -5.33 0.95
N PHE A 52 -5.33 -4.45 1.41
CA PHE A 52 -4.84 -4.43 2.79
C PHE A 52 -5.65 -3.54 3.73
N SER A 53 -6.54 -2.69 3.21
CA SER A 53 -7.36 -1.81 4.05
C SER A 53 -8.46 -2.54 4.81
N PHE A 54 -8.86 -3.71 4.33
CA PHE A 54 -9.96 -4.44 4.91
C PHE A 54 -9.50 -5.23 6.13
N ARG A 55 -10.06 -4.88 7.30
CA ARG A 55 -9.90 -5.69 8.51
C ARG A 55 -10.84 -6.89 8.46
N THR A 56 -10.63 -7.77 7.49
CA THR A 56 -11.24 -9.09 7.53
C THR A 56 -10.51 -9.96 8.53
N GLU A 57 -11.26 -10.78 9.26
CA GLU A 57 -10.69 -11.93 9.95
C GLU A 57 -10.21 -13.02 8.98
N ASN A 58 -10.27 -12.81 7.67
CA ASN A 58 -9.75 -13.71 6.65
C ASN A 58 -8.54 -13.07 5.97
N TYR A 59 -7.35 -13.55 6.34
CA TYR A 59 -6.08 -13.09 5.76
C TYR A 59 -5.56 -14.02 4.66
N ASN A 60 -6.34 -15.01 4.24
CA ASN A 60 -5.90 -16.01 3.25
C ASN A 60 -5.61 -15.40 1.86
N PHE A 61 -6.08 -14.18 1.60
CA PHE A 61 -5.76 -13.44 0.38
C PHE A 61 -4.25 -13.16 0.24
N ILE A 62 -3.50 -13.08 1.35
CA ILE A 62 -2.02 -12.99 1.31
C ILE A 62 -1.43 -14.18 0.56
N GLY A 63 -2.07 -15.34 0.67
CA GLY A 63 -1.70 -16.54 -0.05
C GLY A 63 -1.66 -16.39 -1.57
N ILE A 64 -2.51 -15.52 -2.14
CA ILE A 64 -2.53 -15.22 -3.58
C ILE A 64 -1.19 -14.61 -4.01
N TYR A 65 -0.61 -13.74 -3.18
CA TYR A 65 0.70 -13.14 -3.45
C TYR A 65 1.84 -14.12 -3.21
N ILE A 66 1.73 -14.96 -2.18
CA ILE A 66 2.74 -16.00 -1.87
C ILE A 66 2.89 -17.00 -3.01
N HIS A 67 1.79 -17.33 -3.69
CA HIS A 67 1.85 -18.19 -4.86
C HIS A 67 2.76 -17.64 -5.97
N ASN A 68 2.93 -16.31 -6.05
CA ASN A 68 3.79 -15.67 -7.03
C ASN A 68 5.26 -15.54 -6.57
N LEU A 69 5.63 -16.06 -5.40
CA LEU A 69 7.00 -16.03 -4.90
C LEU A 69 7.91 -17.10 -5.53
N ASN A 70 9.22 -16.89 -5.39
CA ASN A 70 10.25 -17.85 -5.78
C ASN A 70 10.10 -19.21 -5.08
N ASP A 71 10.49 -20.28 -5.78
CA ASP A 71 10.34 -21.66 -5.29
C ASP A 71 11.11 -21.92 -3.99
N ASP A 72 12.27 -21.30 -3.78
CA ASP A 72 13.05 -21.45 -2.54
C ASP A 72 12.30 -20.97 -1.29
N LEU A 73 11.56 -19.85 -1.39
CA LEU A 73 10.77 -19.32 -0.28
C LEU A 73 9.53 -20.18 -0.04
N LYS A 74 8.91 -20.68 -1.12
CA LYS A 74 7.81 -21.64 -1.04
C LYS A 74 8.25 -22.93 -0.35
N ILE A 75 9.44 -23.44 -0.66
CA ILE A 75 10.03 -24.61 0.01
C ILE A 75 10.17 -24.35 1.51
N LYS A 76 10.76 -23.21 1.91
CA LYS A 76 10.86 -22.84 3.34
C LYS A 76 9.49 -22.73 4.02
N LEU A 77 8.51 -22.13 3.35
CA LEU A 77 7.14 -22.04 3.86
C LEU A 77 6.47 -23.42 3.99
N ASN A 78 6.73 -24.35 3.05
CA ASN A 78 6.28 -25.74 3.10
C ASN A 78 6.95 -26.51 4.25
N GLU A 79 8.26 -26.32 4.46
CA GLU A 79 9.02 -26.92 5.57
C GLU A 79 8.47 -26.49 6.93
N CYS A 80 8.08 -25.22 7.05
CA CYS A 80 7.38 -24.71 8.24
C CYS A 80 5.94 -25.25 8.39
N LYS A 81 5.45 -26.08 7.47
CA LYS A 81 4.05 -26.56 7.39
C LYS A 81 3.02 -25.41 7.33
N ILE A 82 3.45 -24.24 6.86
CA ILE A 82 2.62 -23.01 6.79
C ILE A 82 1.71 -23.06 5.57
N ILE A 83 2.21 -23.62 4.47
CA ILE A 83 1.43 -23.85 3.25
C ILE A 83 0.78 -25.23 3.36
N ASN A 84 -0.49 -25.26 3.76
CA ASN A 84 -1.33 -26.40 3.42
C ASN A 84 -1.71 -26.31 1.93
N ASN A 85 -2.09 -27.44 1.33
CA ASN A 85 -2.61 -27.56 -0.06
C ASN A 85 -3.87 -26.69 -0.36
N SER A 86 -4.24 -25.74 0.50
CA SER A 86 -5.35 -24.81 0.37
C SER A 86 -5.02 -23.53 -0.40
N LEU A 87 -3.75 -23.32 -0.77
CA LEU A 87 -3.37 -22.21 -1.64
C LEU A 87 -3.78 -22.50 -3.09
N PRO A 88 -4.38 -21.53 -3.81
CA PRO A 88 -4.76 -21.73 -5.20
C PRO A 88 -3.50 -22.05 -6.02
N SER A 89 -3.52 -23.15 -6.77
CA SER A 89 -2.39 -23.59 -7.61
C SER A 89 -2.17 -22.70 -8.85
N ASN A 90 -3.18 -21.88 -9.20
CA ASN A 90 -3.17 -21.02 -10.38
C ASN A 90 -4.11 -19.83 -10.10
N THR A 91 -3.65 -18.60 -10.31
CA THR A 91 -4.51 -17.40 -10.22
C THR A 91 -5.06 -17.05 -11.60
N LEU A 92 -6.37 -16.82 -11.71
CA LEU A 92 -7.02 -16.43 -12.97
C LEU A 92 -6.61 -15.02 -13.42
N PHE A 93 -6.23 -14.17 -12.47
CA PHE A 93 -5.87 -12.77 -12.71
C PHE A 93 -4.46 -12.48 -12.18
N ASN A 94 -3.81 -11.46 -12.75
CA ASN A 94 -2.64 -10.85 -12.16
C ASN A 94 -3.07 -9.90 -11.03
N TYR A 95 -3.38 -10.46 -9.86
CA TYR A 95 -3.83 -9.70 -8.71
C TYR A 95 -2.85 -8.60 -8.23
N PRO A 96 -1.53 -8.81 -8.22
CA PRO A 96 -0.57 -7.75 -7.93
C PRO A 96 -0.79 -6.47 -8.74
N SER A 97 -1.01 -6.58 -10.05
CA SER A 97 -1.08 -5.41 -10.95
C SER A 97 -2.29 -4.50 -10.73
N PHE A 98 -3.30 -4.97 -9.98
CA PHE A 98 -4.48 -4.18 -9.64
C PHE A 98 -4.28 -3.25 -8.43
N LEU A 99 -3.19 -3.41 -7.67
CA LEU A 99 -2.92 -2.59 -6.49
C LEU A 99 -2.76 -1.10 -6.88
N LYS A 100 -3.57 -0.23 -6.28
CA LYS A 100 -3.50 1.23 -6.50
C LYS A 100 -3.35 2.04 -5.21
N TYR A 101 -3.70 1.44 -4.08
CA TYR A 101 -3.57 2.04 -2.75
C TYR A 101 -2.80 1.08 -1.86
N LEU A 102 -1.71 1.57 -1.27
CA LEU A 102 -0.90 0.80 -0.35
C LEU A 102 -0.65 1.59 0.92
N ASN A 103 -1.05 1.04 2.05
CA ASN A 103 -0.62 1.47 3.36
C ASN A 103 0.38 0.45 3.89
N ILE A 104 1.64 0.87 4.09
CA ILE A 104 2.72 -0.05 4.46
C ILE A 104 2.48 -0.66 5.84
N TYR A 105 1.94 0.11 6.79
CA TYR A 105 1.60 -0.41 8.13
C TYR A 105 0.54 -1.52 8.04
N TYR A 106 -0.56 -1.26 7.32
CA TYR A 106 -1.59 -2.28 7.15
C TYR A 106 -1.11 -3.49 6.36
N PHE A 107 -0.22 -3.30 5.37
CA PHE A 107 0.43 -4.41 4.68
C PHE A 107 1.18 -5.31 5.66
N ILE A 108 2.11 -4.76 6.45
CA ILE A 108 2.92 -5.48 7.44
C ILE A 108 2.01 -6.21 8.45
N TYR A 109 0.97 -5.52 8.93
CA TYR A 109 -0.03 -6.06 9.85
C TYR A 109 -0.78 -7.26 9.25
N ASN A 110 -1.29 -7.15 8.03
CA ASN A 110 -2.01 -8.24 7.37
C ASN A 110 -1.12 -9.48 7.14
N VAL A 111 0.14 -9.29 6.74
CA VAL A 111 1.10 -10.38 6.60
C VAL A 111 1.35 -11.07 7.94
N GLU A 112 1.46 -10.30 9.03
CA GLU A 112 1.60 -10.88 10.36
C GLU A 112 0.35 -11.65 10.80
N MET A 113 -0.84 -11.08 10.59
CA MET A 113 -2.06 -11.75 10.99
C MET A 113 -2.34 -13.02 10.17
N TRP A 114 -1.98 -13.01 8.88
CA TRP A 114 -1.96 -14.21 8.04
C TRP A 114 -1.06 -15.28 8.64
N PHE A 115 0.14 -14.90 9.06
CA PHE A 115 1.09 -15.81 9.69
C PHE A 115 0.56 -16.40 10.99
N ILE A 116 0.03 -15.55 11.88
CA ILE A 116 -0.54 -15.97 13.18
C ILE A 116 -1.69 -16.96 13.00
N LYS A 117 -2.54 -16.80 11.97
CA LYS A 117 -3.66 -17.72 11.71
C LYS A 117 -3.24 -19.10 11.20
N LEU A 118 -2.10 -19.18 10.52
CA LEU A 118 -1.57 -20.46 10.03
C LEU A 118 -0.89 -21.24 11.15
N GLU A 119 -0.25 -20.51 12.07
CA GLU A 119 0.49 -21.06 13.17
C GLU A 119 -0.42 -21.19 14.41
N ASN A 120 -1.25 -22.24 14.47
CA ASN A 120 -2.03 -22.63 15.67
C ASN A 120 -1.11 -23.03 16.85
N SER A 121 -0.33 -22.08 17.37
CA SER A 121 0.52 -22.15 18.59
C SER A 121 1.80 -23.00 18.54
N ARG A 122 2.56 -23.04 17.43
CA ARG A 122 3.89 -23.69 17.45
C ARG A 122 5.00 -22.90 16.77
N SER A 123 5.72 -22.17 17.63
CA SER A 123 7.13 -21.73 17.54
C SER A 123 7.36 -20.24 17.28
N TYR A 124 8.43 -19.75 17.91
CA TYR A 124 9.03 -18.45 17.63
C TYR A 124 9.69 -18.49 16.25
N LEU A 125 8.91 -18.45 15.18
CA LEU A 125 9.51 -18.15 13.88
C LEU A 125 10.12 -16.75 13.96
N VAL A 126 11.43 -16.72 13.70
CA VAL A 126 12.32 -15.59 13.97
C VAL A 126 11.77 -14.35 13.25
N SER A 127 11.84 -13.18 13.90
CA SER A 127 11.49 -11.88 13.32
C SER A 127 12.03 -11.71 11.89
N ASP A 128 13.20 -12.28 11.61
CA ASP A 128 13.86 -12.25 10.31
C ASP A 128 13.07 -13.00 9.22
N PHE A 129 12.31 -14.05 9.54
CA PHE A 129 11.51 -14.75 8.54
C PHE A 129 10.28 -13.94 8.11
N LYS A 130 9.60 -13.28 9.07
CA LYS A 130 8.49 -12.36 8.76
C LYS A 130 8.96 -11.20 7.87
N GLU A 131 10.14 -10.67 8.17
CA GLU A 131 10.81 -9.65 7.37
C GLU A 131 11.14 -10.13 5.95
N LEU A 132 11.65 -11.36 5.80
CA LEU A 132 11.89 -11.95 4.48
C LEU A 132 10.60 -12.09 3.67
N ILE A 133 9.49 -12.49 4.30
CA ILE A 133 8.19 -12.58 3.63
C ILE A 133 7.74 -11.20 3.14
N ASP A 134 7.79 -10.17 3.98
CA ASP A 134 7.42 -8.81 3.58
C ASP A 134 8.22 -8.33 2.38
N ILE A 135 9.54 -8.45 2.45
CA ILE A 135 10.45 -8.04 1.39
C ILE A 135 10.11 -8.77 0.09
N SER A 136 9.84 -10.07 0.17
CA SER A 136 9.58 -10.89 -1.00
C SER A 136 8.21 -10.57 -1.62
N LEU A 137 7.19 -10.39 -0.80
CA LEU A 137 5.87 -9.95 -1.25
C LEU A 137 5.93 -8.54 -1.86
N PHE A 138 6.73 -7.64 -1.28
CA PHE A 138 6.91 -6.30 -1.82
C PHE A 138 7.61 -6.33 -3.18
N LYS A 139 8.61 -7.21 -3.36
CA LYS A 139 9.26 -7.45 -4.66
C LYS A 139 8.28 -7.92 -5.73
N VAL A 140 7.28 -8.75 -5.38
CA VAL A 140 6.22 -9.12 -6.32
C VAL A 140 5.51 -7.88 -6.87
N PHE A 141 5.26 -6.85 -6.04
CA PHE A 141 4.64 -5.61 -6.52
C PHE A 141 5.58 -4.81 -7.45
N ILE A 142 6.87 -4.79 -7.16
CA ILE A 142 7.88 -4.11 -7.98
C ILE A 142 7.99 -4.81 -9.34
N GLU A 143 8.13 -6.14 -9.35
CA GLU A 143 8.29 -6.96 -10.55
C GLU A 143 7.04 -6.97 -11.44
N ASN A 144 5.85 -6.77 -10.86
CA ASN A 144 4.60 -6.63 -11.60
C ASN A 144 4.30 -5.20 -12.06
N GLU A 145 5.28 -4.29 -11.95
CA GLU A 145 5.17 -2.90 -12.42
C GLU A 145 3.89 -2.20 -11.92
N VAL A 146 3.57 -2.38 -10.63
CA VAL A 146 2.35 -1.85 -10.03
C VAL A 146 2.22 -0.34 -10.25
N ASN A 147 1.08 0.09 -10.78
CA ASN A 147 0.77 1.50 -11.01
C ASN A 147 0.11 2.12 -9.76
N LEU A 148 0.91 2.33 -8.71
CA LEU A 148 0.43 2.83 -7.43
C LEU A 148 -0.01 4.30 -7.51
N HIS A 149 -1.21 4.62 -7.03
CA HIS A 149 -1.75 5.99 -7.01
C HIS A 149 -1.70 6.62 -5.62
N THR A 150 -1.80 5.82 -4.57
CA THR A 150 -1.73 6.29 -3.19
C THR A 150 -0.80 5.42 -2.37
N LEU A 151 0.16 6.05 -1.70
CA LEU A 151 1.02 5.41 -0.71
C LEU A 151 0.79 6.07 0.64
N VAL A 152 0.66 5.24 1.68
CA VAL A 152 0.55 5.68 3.07
C VAL A 152 1.68 5.06 3.88
N ILE A 153 2.45 5.92 4.53
CA ILE A 153 3.56 5.55 5.42
C ILE A 153 3.15 5.97 6.82
N GLU A 154 2.92 5.00 7.70
CA GLU A 154 2.61 5.25 9.10
C GLU A 154 3.76 4.78 9.98
N ILE A 155 4.34 5.71 10.73
CA ILE A 155 5.35 5.48 11.75
C ILE A 155 4.65 5.64 13.11
N THR A 156 3.98 4.58 13.54
CA THR A 156 3.11 4.60 14.73
C THR A 156 3.50 3.55 15.77
N SER A 157 4.27 2.53 15.37
CA SER A 157 4.60 1.40 16.22
C SER A 157 6.07 1.00 16.08
N ILE A 158 6.79 1.01 17.21
CA ILE A 158 8.16 0.49 17.32
C ILE A 158 8.20 -0.98 16.90
N TYR A 159 7.11 -1.72 17.09
CA TYR A 159 7.01 -3.14 16.77
C TYR A 159 7.25 -3.45 15.28
N TYR A 160 6.80 -2.57 14.37
CA TYR A 160 6.98 -2.74 12.93
C TYR A 160 8.12 -1.93 12.33
N SER A 161 8.85 -1.17 13.15
CA SER A 161 9.89 -0.25 12.69
C SER A 161 10.92 -0.92 11.78
N LYS A 162 11.51 -2.06 12.18
CA LYS A 162 12.50 -2.78 11.36
C LYS A 162 11.92 -3.20 9.99
N ARG A 163 10.73 -3.80 9.98
CA ARG A 163 10.04 -4.26 8.76
C ARG A 163 9.71 -3.07 7.84
N LEU A 164 9.20 -1.97 8.40
CA LEU A 164 8.94 -0.72 7.69
C LEU A 164 10.23 -0.16 7.07
N TYR A 165 11.31 -0.07 7.85
CA TYR A 165 12.60 0.44 7.37
C TYR A 165 13.09 -0.30 6.13
N ASN A 166 13.02 -1.64 6.16
CA ASN A 166 13.46 -2.46 5.03
C ASN A 166 12.59 -2.29 3.79
N ILE A 167 11.27 -2.13 3.97
CA ILE A 167 10.38 -1.82 2.84
C ILE A 167 10.72 -0.45 2.26
N LEU A 168 10.95 0.57 3.10
CA LEU A 168 11.35 1.89 2.64
C LEU A 168 12.72 1.88 1.93
N GLU A 169 13.65 1.05 2.40
CA GLU A 169 14.94 0.80 1.74
C GLU A 169 14.73 0.24 0.33
N LEU A 170 13.87 -0.78 0.17
CA LEU A 170 13.54 -1.34 -1.14
C LEU A 170 12.88 -0.31 -2.06
N ILE A 171 11.95 0.50 -1.53
CA ILE A 171 11.31 1.56 -2.32
C ILE A 171 12.35 2.57 -2.81
N SER A 172 13.28 2.97 -1.93
CA SER A 172 14.35 3.92 -2.27
C SER A 172 15.25 3.40 -3.39
N GLN A 173 15.44 2.08 -3.47
CA GLN A 173 16.22 1.41 -4.53
C GLN A 173 15.41 1.18 -5.82
N ASN A 174 14.08 1.28 -5.76
CA ASN A 174 13.16 0.98 -6.87
C ASN A 174 12.17 2.13 -7.07
N THR A 175 12.68 3.31 -7.41
CA THR A 175 11.90 4.57 -7.51
C THR A 175 10.75 4.50 -8.53
N ASN A 176 10.85 3.63 -9.53
CA ASN A 176 9.76 3.32 -10.45
C ASN A 176 8.52 2.77 -9.74
N PHE A 177 8.63 2.16 -8.55
CA PHE A 177 7.47 1.72 -7.80
C PHE A 177 6.55 2.87 -7.39
N ILE A 178 7.12 4.05 -7.15
CA ILE A 178 6.38 5.21 -6.65
C ILE A 178 6.09 6.25 -7.73
N HIS A 179 6.67 6.18 -8.92
CA HIS A 179 6.65 7.26 -9.93
C HIS A 179 5.26 7.87 -10.27
N ASN A 180 4.19 7.06 -10.24
CA ASN A 180 2.82 7.51 -10.60
C ASN A 180 1.95 7.89 -9.40
N ILE A 181 2.49 7.90 -8.18
CA ILE A 181 1.74 8.27 -6.98
C ILE A 181 1.22 9.70 -7.12
N ARG A 182 -0.09 9.84 -6.87
CA ARG A 182 -0.80 11.12 -6.82
C ARG A 182 -0.96 11.62 -5.40
N ASN A 183 -1.09 10.69 -4.45
CA ASN A 183 -1.30 10.97 -3.04
C ASN A 183 -0.24 10.24 -2.20
N LEU A 184 0.67 11.00 -1.56
CA LEU A 184 1.52 10.45 -0.51
C LEU A 184 0.99 10.92 0.84
N LYS A 185 0.65 9.97 1.73
CA LYS A 185 0.20 10.26 3.09
C LYS A 185 1.25 9.80 4.09
N LEU A 186 1.71 10.70 4.95
CA LEU A 186 2.67 10.40 6.00
C LEU A 186 1.99 10.59 7.35
N HIS A 187 2.01 9.55 8.19
CA HIS A 187 1.53 9.60 9.57
C HIS A 187 2.70 9.33 10.51
N ILE A 188 3.11 10.29 11.35
CA ILE A 188 4.32 10.15 12.18
C ILE A 188 3.97 10.45 13.64
N ASN A 189 4.24 9.49 14.54
CA ASN A 189 3.98 9.61 15.97
C ASN A 189 5.27 9.87 16.77
N LYS A 190 5.10 10.37 17.99
CA LYS A 190 6.01 11.08 18.90
C LYS A 190 7.27 10.31 19.38
N ARG A 191 7.69 9.19 18.78
CA ARG A 191 8.73 8.33 19.34
C ARG A 191 9.72 7.69 18.36
N ASP A 192 9.79 8.19 17.13
CA ASP A 192 10.54 7.49 16.10
C ASP A 192 12.00 7.93 15.97
N ASN A 193 12.81 6.94 15.61
CA ASN A 193 14.25 7.02 15.39
C ASN A 193 14.56 8.00 14.25
N GLU A 194 15.49 8.94 14.44
CA GLU A 194 15.94 9.90 13.41
C GLU A 194 16.29 9.20 12.07
N ASN A 195 16.84 8.00 12.13
CA ASN A 195 17.15 7.20 10.95
C ASN A 195 15.90 6.82 10.12
N MET A 196 14.75 6.57 10.77
CA MET A 196 13.49 6.28 10.09
C MET A 196 12.98 7.51 9.34
N ILE A 197 13.08 8.67 9.99
CA ILE A 197 12.72 9.96 9.40
C ILE A 197 13.57 10.21 8.15
N ILE A 198 14.89 10.07 8.26
CA ILE A 198 15.81 10.23 7.11
C ILE A 198 15.42 9.27 5.98
N LYS A 199 15.08 8.02 6.30
CA LYS A 199 14.67 7.03 5.29
C LYS A 199 13.36 7.42 4.59
N VAL A 200 12.37 7.89 5.32
CA VAL A 200 11.11 8.40 4.73
C VAL A 200 11.40 9.60 3.83
N LEU A 201 12.26 10.53 4.26
CA LEU A 201 12.66 11.67 3.44
C LEU A 201 13.34 11.23 2.14
N GLN A 202 14.18 10.18 2.16
CA GLN A 202 14.78 9.62 0.94
C GLN A 202 13.72 9.11 -0.04
N VAL A 203 12.75 8.34 0.44
CA VAL A 203 11.63 7.84 -0.39
C VAL A 203 10.84 9.01 -0.99
N VAL A 204 10.49 10.00 -0.16
CA VAL A 204 9.78 11.21 -0.60
C VAL A 204 10.56 11.96 -1.68
N ASN A 205 11.87 12.16 -1.48
CA ASN A 205 12.73 12.93 -2.38
C ASN A 205 12.99 12.23 -3.72
N SER A 206 12.97 10.90 -3.73
CA SER A 206 13.12 10.12 -4.96
C SER A 206 11.95 10.26 -5.95
N HIS A 207 10.85 10.90 -5.54
CA HIS A 207 9.67 11.13 -6.37
C HIS A 207 9.60 12.58 -6.86
N GLN A 208 9.67 12.78 -8.17
CA GLN A 208 9.81 14.12 -8.78
C GLN A 208 8.47 14.79 -9.15
N HIS A 209 7.32 14.12 -9.01
CA HIS A 209 6.07 14.55 -9.65
C HIS A 209 4.81 14.35 -8.79
N HIS A 210 4.87 14.68 -7.50
CA HIS A 210 3.66 14.66 -6.68
C HIS A 210 2.61 15.63 -7.21
N LYS A 211 1.33 15.33 -6.96
CA LYS A 211 0.21 16.27 -7.21
C LYS A 211 -0.48 16.65 -5.90
N LYS A 212 -0.46 15.78 -4.88
CA LYS A 212 -1.00 16.05 -3.54
C LYS A 212 -0.17 15.33 -2.47
N PHE A 213 0.19 16.05 -1.41
CA PHE A 213 0.95 15.57 -0.28
C PHE A 213 0.12 15.73 1.00
N PHE A 214 0.08 14.71 1.84
CA PHE A 214 -0.67 14.73 3.09
C PHE A 214 0.27 14.37 4.23
N ILE A 215 0.37 15.24 5.25
CA ILE A 215 1.26 15.01 6.38
C ILE A 215 0.45 15.18 7.67
N GLU A 216 0.15 14.06 8.31
CA GLU A 216 -0.40 14.04 9.65
C GLU A 216 0.72 13.66 10.61
N SER A 217 1.34 14.65 11.24
CA SER A 217 2.44 14.41 12.18
C SER A 217 2.34 15.35 13.37
N ASP A 218 2.49 14.81 14.57
CA ASP A 218 2.53 15.63 15.77
C ASP A 218 3.95 16.22 16.02
N TYR A 219 4.91 16.01 15.11
CA TYR A 219 6.34 16.19 15.40
C TYR A 219 7.07 17.25 14.56
N PHE A 220 7.59 18.25 15.29
CA PHE A 220 8.27 19.45 14.78
C PHE A 220 9.51 19.17 13.90
N SER A 221 10.44 18.30 14.32
CA SER A 221 11.72 18.17 13.60
C SER A 221 11.57 17.55 12.22
N PHE A 222 10.53 16.75 12.00
CA PHE A 222 10.23 16.19 10.68
C PHE A 222 9.85 17.29 9.68
N TYR A 223 9.01 18.25 10.12
CA TYR A 223 8.61 19.40 9.28
C TYR A 223 9.80 20.28 8.94
N GLN A 224 10.64 20.58 9.93
CA GLN A 224 11.86 21.33 9.72
C GLN A 224 12.80 20.63 8.73
N SER A 225 13.04 19.33 8.87
CA SER A 225 13.92 18.60 7.94
C SER A 225 13.33 18.46 6.53
N LEU A 226 12.02 18.21 6.39
CA LEU A 226 11.36 18.12 5.09
C LEU A 226 11.35 19.47 4.37
N LEU A 227 11.03 20.55 5.08
CA LEU A 227 10.78 21.86 4.50
C LEU A 227 12.04 22.73 4.35
N LEU A 228 13.05 22.54 5.21
CA LEU A 228 14.32 23.29 5.17
C LEU A 228 15.48 22.52 4.52
N SER A 229 15.25 21.28 4.09
CA SER A 229 16.22 20.53 3.29
C SER A 229 16.56 21.33 2.03
N LYS A 230 17.81 21.80 1.90
CA LYS A 230 18.27 22.54 0.70
C LYS A 230 18.20 21.71 -0.58
N ASP A 231 18.12 20.38 -0.44
CA ASP A 231 17.91 19.44 -1.53
C ASP A 231 16.42 19.30 -1.91
N TYR A 232 15.52 19.92 -1.13
CA TYR A 232 14.07 19.88 -1.32
C TYR A 232 13.62 21.00 -2.27
N ASN A 233 13.82 20.78 -3.58
CA ASN A 233 13.35 21.68 -4.64
C ASN A 233 11.92 21.32 -5.10
N CYS A 234 11.02 21.02 -4.15
CA CYS A 234 9.64 20.60 -4.45
C CYS A 234 8.68 21.77 -4.70
N SER A 235 9.19 23.00 -4.76
CA SER A 235 8.38 24.22 -4.82
C SER A 235 7.46 24.31 -6.05
N ASN A 236 7.61 23.44 -7.05
CA ASN A 236 6.87 23.49 -8.31
C ASN A 236 5.93 22.29 -8.57
N THR A 237 5.93 21.24 -7.73
CA THR A 237 5.08 20.05 -7.94
C THR A 237 4.11 19.77 -6.81
N LEU A 238 4.32 20.39 -5.65
CA LEU A 238 3.52 20.08 -4.48
C LEU A 238 2.30 21.02 -4.39
N ASN A 239 1.12 20.55 -4.82
CA ASN A 239 -0.08 21.42 -4.88
C ASN A 239 -0.81 21.55 -3.54
N THR A 240 -0.69 20.57 -2.63
CA THR A 240 -1.44 20.55 -1.37
C THR A 240 -0.60 19.90 -0.28
N ILE A 241 -0.50 20.53 0.90
CA ILE A 241 -0.06 19.93 2.16
C ILE A 241 -1.21 20.09 3.16
N ILE A 242 -1.69 18.99 3.72
CA ILE A 242 -2.66 19.05 4.83
C ILE A 242 -1.93 18.62 6.08
N PHE A 243 -1.95 19.50 7.09
CA PHE A 243 -1.42 19.29 8.42
C PHE A 243 -2.58 18.92 9.36
N TYR A 244 -2.42 17.85 10.12
CA TYR A 244 -3.42 17.42 11.11
C TYR A 244 -2.74 17.21 12.47
N PHE A 245 -3.39 17.70 13.54
CA PHE A 245 -2.89 17.74 14.92
C PHE A 245 -1.52 18.43 15.16
N VAL A 246 -1.06 19.26 14.22
CA VAL A 246 0.21 19.99 14.32
C VAL A 246 0.13 21.18 15.27
N ASN A 247 1.05 21.25 16.23
CA ASN A 247 1.26 22.45 17.03
C ASN A 247 2.31 23.36 16.39
N PHE A 248 1.88 24.48 15.81
CA PHE A 248 2.79 25.43 15.17
C PHE A 248 3.46 26.43 16.14
N LYS A 249 3.18 26.38 17.45
CA LYS A 249 3.66 27.40 18.42
C LYS A 249 5.18 27.51 18.55
N ASP A 250 5.92 26.45 18.27
CA ASP A 250 7.38 26.40 18.48
C ASP A 250 8.17 26.70 17.19
N ILE A 251 7.52 27.16 16.12
CA ILE A 251 8.13 27.31 14.80
C ILE A 251 8.61 28.74 14.57
N ILE A 252 9.92 28.94 14.66
CA ILE A 252 10.56 30.26 14.55
C ILE A 252 10.66 30.74 13.08
N ASN A 253 10.73 29.81 12.11
CA ASN A 253 10.95 30.12 10.68
C ASN A 253 9.77 29.67 9.79
N LEU A 254 8.56 29.66 10.35
CA LEU A 254 7.36 29.17 9.65
C LEU A 254 7.09 29.96 8.37
N LYS A 255 7.34 31.27 8.44
CA LYS A 255 7.18 32.19 7.31
C LYS A 255 8.12 31.82 6.14
N ASP A 256 9.41 31.61 6.42
CA ASP A 256 10.40 31.25 5.40
C ASP A 256 10.08 29.90 4.73
N ILE A 257 9.54 28.96 5.53
CA ILE A 257 9.09 27.64 5.08
C ILE A 257 7.91 27.77 4.10
N PHE A 258 6.88 28.55 4.44
CA PHE A 258 5.72 28.72 3.56
C PHE A 258 6.03 29.57 2.32
N GLU A 259 6.96 30.53 2.41
CA GLU A 259 7.45 31.30 1.26
C GLU A 259 8.28 30.45 0.26
N GLN A 260 8.76 29.27 0.67
CA GLN A 260 9.38 28.31 -0.25
C GLN A 260 8.35 27.42 -0.97
N LEU A 261 7.10 27.39 -0.49
CA LEU A 261 6.01 26.55 -0.99
C LEU A 261 5.05 27.33 -1.92
N ASN A 262 5.58 28.16 -2.82
CA ASN A 262 4.81 29.10 -3.64
C ASN A 262 3.83 28.48 -4.66
N ALA A 263 3.81 27.15 -4.84
CA ALA A 263 2.89 26.45 -5.74
C ALA A 263 1.68 25.79 -5.04
N LEU A 264 1.49 26.02 -3.74
CA LEU A 264 0.33 25.49 -3.02
C LEU A 264 -0.97 26.18 -3.48
N GLU A 265 -1.96 25.39 -3.89
CA GLU A 265 -3.33 25.88 -4.09
C GLU A 265 -3.93 26.20 -2.70
N LEU A 266 -4.36 27.45 -2.51
CA LEU A 266 -5.08 27.93 -1.32
C LEU A 266 -6.55 27.46 -1.29
#